data_AF-A0A8J5CBQ3-F1
#
_entry.id   AF-A0A8J5CBQ3-F1
#
_cell.length_a   1.000
_cell.length_b   1.000
_cell.length_c   1.000
_cell.angle_alpha   90.00
_cell.angle_beta   90.00
_cell.angle_gamma   90.00
#
_symmetry.space_group_name_H-M   'P 1'
#
loop_
_entity.id
_entity.type
_entity.pdbx_description
1 polymer ?
#
loop_
_entity_poly.entity_id
_entity_poly.type
_entity_poly.pdbx_seq_one_letter_code
_entity_poly.pdbx_strand_id
1 'polypeptide(L)'
;MISRSNSSLNQDGSTLATMQGNIEFRNVYFSYLSRPEISILSGFYQTVPSRKTVALVGRNGSRKSSIIPLMERFYDPTFGEEPALLSLSIKDNIAYGRSATSDQIEEAAKTAHAHDFITSLEMGYETQVDRTGLALTKE
;
A
#
# COMPACT_ATOMS: atom_id res chain seq x y z
N MET A 1 -12.44 29.30 -13.93
CA MET A 1 -11.50 30.02 -13.03
C MET A 1 -11.48 29.23 -11.72
N ILE A 2 -10.53 28.31 -11.58
CA ILE A 2 -10.49 27.40 -10.43
C ILE A 2 -9.72 28.12 -9.32
N SER A 3 -10.39 28.30 -8.17
CA SER A 3 -9.82 28.93 -6.99
C SER A 3 -8.67 28.08 -6.44
N ARG A 4 -7.50 28.70 -6.27
CA ARG A 4 -6.34 28.06 -5.63
C ARG A 4 -6.55 28.09 -4.13
N SER A 5 -6.90 26.95 -3.55
CA SER A 5 -6.82 26.74 -2.11
C SER A 5 -5.35 26.68 -1.70
N ASN A 6 -4.90 27.63 -0.87
CA ASN A 6 -3.60 27.57 -0.21
C ASN A 6 -3.59 26.38 0.76
N SER A 7 -3.01 25.25 0.36
CA SER A 7 -2.61 24.19 1.28
C SER A 7 -1.22 24.51 1.82
N SER A 8 -1.12 24.63 3.14
CA SER A 8 0.15 24.67 3.85
C SER A 8 0.90 23.36 3.58
N LEU A 9 1.90 23.41 2.70
CA LEU A 9 2.79 22.28 2.38
C LEU A 9 3.65 21.95 3.61
N ASN A 10 3.25 20.94 4.38
CA ASN A 10 4.14 20.26 5.31
C ASN A 10 5.15 19.44 4.49
N GLN A 11 6.45 19.70 4.69
CA GLN A 11 7.56 19.20 3.86
C GLN A 11 8.13 17.83 4.27
N ASP A 12 7.44 17.04 5.10
CA ASP A 12 7.95 15.74 5.58
C ASP A 12 7.55 14.56 4.67
N GLY A 13 7.40 14.81 3.37
CA GLY A 13 7.26 13.77 2.36
C GLY A 13 8.64 13.42 1.80
N SER A 14 9.02 12.14 1.83
CA SER A 14 10.24 11.69 1.14
C SER A 14 10.08 11.87 -0.37
N THR A 15 10.62 12.98 -0.88
CA THR A 15 10.77 13.17 -2.33
C THR A 15 11.90 12.26 -2.77
N LEU A 16 11.58 11.18 -3.49
CA LEU A 16 12.61 10.33 -4.10
C LEU A 16 13.52 11.21 -4.96
N ALA A 17 14.83 11.20 -4.69
CA ALA A 17 15.81 12.00 -5.41
C ALA A 17 15.70 11.82 -6.94
N THR A 18 15.30 10.62 -7.35
CA THR A 18 14.86 10.28 -8.71
C THR A 18 13.81 9.18 -8.64
N MET A 19 12.64 9.39 -9.24
CA MET A 19 11.66 8.32 -9.48
C MET A 19 11.75 7.90 -10.96
N GLN A 20 11.98 6.61 -11.22
CA GLN A 20 11.86 6.11 -12.60
C GLN A 20 10.42 6.17 -13.08
N GLY A 21 9.43 5.79 -12.26
CA GLY A 21 8.01 5.84 -12.65
C GLY A 21 7.55 4.64 -13.49
N ASN A 22 8.27 3.51 -13.39
CA ASN A 22 7.78 2.24 -13.90
C ASN A 22 6.66 1.74 -12.98
N ILE A 23 5.54 1.28 -13.55
CA ILE A 23 4.42 0.70 -12.80
C ILE A 23 4.30 -0.76 -13.21
N GLU A 24 4.07 -1.65 -12.25
CA GLU A 24 3.96 -3.07 -12.53
C GLU A 24 2.88 -3.73 -11.69
N PHE A 25 2.01 -4.47 -12.37
CA PHE A 25 1.08 -5.42 -11.78
C PHE A 25 1.66 -6.81 -11.98
N ARG A 26 1.88 -7.52 -10.87
CA ARG A 26 2.39 -8.90 -10.86
C ARG A 26 1.37 -9.81 -10.21
N ASN A 27 0.78 -10.70 -11.00
CA ASN A 27 -0.17 -11.71 -10.53
C ASN A 27 -1.32 -11.15 -9.68
N VAL A 28 -1.89 -10.01 -10.08
CA VAL A 28 -2.84 -9.28 -9.22
C VAL A 28 -4.24 -9.90 -9.28
N TYR A 29 -4.77 -10.24 -8.12
CA TYR A 29 -6.17 -10.61 -7.93
C TYR A 29 -6.88 -9.51 -7.15
N PHE A 30 -8.11 -9.20 -7.54
CA PHE A 30 -8.87 -8.14 -6.90
C PHE A 30 -10.36 -8.43 -6.92
N SER A 31 -11.02 -8.22 -5.80
CA SER A 31 -12.47 -8.15 -5.63
C SER A 31 -12.81 -6.90 -4.80
N TYR A 32 -13.92 -6.23 -5.13
CA TYR A 32 -14.41 -5.18 -4.23
C TYR A 32 -14.97 -5.80 -2.94
N LEU A 33 -14.68 -5.19 -1.80
CA LEU A 33 -15.19 -5.64 -0.49
C LEU A 33 -16.72 -5.69 -0.41
N SER A 34 -17.41 -4.88 -1.21
CA SER A 34 -18.87 -4.90 -1.30
C SER A 34 -19.44 -6.12 -2.02
N ARG A 35 -18.61 -6.83 -2.80
CA ARG A 35 -18.95 -8.03 -3.59
C ARG A 35 -17.75 -8.98 -3.69
N PRO A 36 -17.29 -9.56 -2.58
CA PRO A 36 -16.06 -10.36 -2.52
C PRO A 36 -16.11 -11.60 -3.42
N GLU A 37 -17.30 -12.15 -3.66
CA GLU A 37 -17.55 -13.31 -4.51
C GLU A 37 -17.30 -13.04 -6.01
N ILE A 38 -17.23 -11.77 -6.43
CA ILE A 38 -17.03 -11.39 -7.83
C ILE A 38 -15.59 -10.95 -8.03
N SER A 39 -14.77 -11.86 -8.55
CA SER A 39 -13.40 -11.52 -8.98
C SER A 39 -13.42 -10.49 -10.11
N ILE A 40 -12.77 -9.36 -9.87
CA ILE A 40 -12.60 -8.25 -10.80
C ILE A 40 -11.35 -8.47 -11.64
N LEU A 41 -10.22 -8.74 -10.98
CA LEU A 41 -8.97 -9.16 -11.62
C LEU A 41 -8.61 -10.55 -11.12
N SER A 42 -8.11 -11.40 -12.02
CA SER A 42 -7.69 -12.76 -11.70
C SER A 42 -6.35 -13.03 -12.37
N GLY A 43 -5.25 -12.92 -11.63
CA GLY A 43 -3.90 -13.12 -12.15
C GLY A 43 -3.49 -12.07 -13.19
N PHE A 44 -3.79 -10.80 -12.95
CA PHE A 44 -3.49 -9.71 -13.87
C PHE A 44 -2.01 -9.35 -13.86
N TYR A 45 -1.40 -9.33 -15.06
CA TYR A 45 -0.01 -8.89 -15.29
C TYR A 45 0.02 -7.75 -16.28
N GLN A 46 0.63 -6.64 -15.90
CA GLN A 46 0.88 -5.53 -16.83
C GLN A 46 2.00 -4.66 -16.31
N THR A 47 2.93 -4.32 -17.21
CA THR A 47 3.95 -3.29 -16.95
C THR A 47 3.60 -2.04 -17.73
N VAL A 48 3.72 -0.88 -17.09
CA VAL A 48 3.70 0.44 -17.71
C VAL A 48 5.10 1.03 -17.54
N PRO A 49 5.93 1.00 -18.60
CA PRO A 49 7.25 1.59 -18.54
C PRO A 49 7.17 3.11 -18.33
N SER A 50 8.13 3.64 -17.61
CA SER A 50 8.31 5.07 -17.43
C SER A 50 8.32 5.81 -18.77
N ARG A 51 7.65 6.97 -18.80
CA ARG A 51 7.57 7.86 -19.97
C ARG A 51 6.95 7.20 -21.22
N LYS A 52 6.19 6.11 -21.04
CA LYS A 52 5.40 5.47 -22.09
C LYS A 52 3.91 5.57 -21.78
N THR A 53 3.12 5.72 -22.84
CA THR A 53 1.67 5.62 -22.77
C THR A 53 1.27 4.19 -23.11
N VAL A 54 0.57 3.53 -22.19
CA VAL A 54 -0.01 2.19 -22.41
C VAL A 54 -1.52 2.32 -22.43
N ALA A 55 -2.16 1.78 -23.48
CA ALA A 55 -3.60 1.76 -23.60
C ALA A 55 -4.17 0.45 -23.01
N LEU A 56 -5.11 0.58 -22.09
CA LEU A 56 -5.87 -0.56 -21.56
C LEU A 56 -7.19 -0.69 -22.34
N VAL A 57 -7.33 -1.76 -23.12
CA VAL A 57 -8.47 -1.95 -24.04
C VAL A 57 -9.20 -3.27 -23.74
N GLY A 58 -10.52 -3.28 -23.92
CA GLY A 58 -11.37 -4.44 -23.65
C GLY A 58 -12.85 -4.11 -23.76
N ARG A 59 -13.72 -5.13 -23.77
CA ARG A 59 -15.19 -4.98 -23.88
C ARG A 59 -15.77 -4.19 -22.70
N ASN A 60 -16.95 -3.58 -22.87
CA ASN A 60 -17.64 -2.98 -21.72
C ASN A 60 -17.88 -4.05 -20.63
N GLY A 61 -17.75 -3.68 -19.35
CA GLY A 61 -17.84 -4.63 -18.24
C GLY A 61 -16.58 -5.49 -18.02
N SER A 62 -15.52 -5.37 -18.84
CA SER A 62 -14.23 -6.04 -18.61
C SER A 62 -13.41 -5.42 -17.48
N ARG A 63 -14.01 -4.50 -16.71
CA ARG A 63 -13.49 -3.97 -15.44
C ARG A 63 -12.19 -3.17 -15.54
N LYS A 64 -11.92 -2.61 -16.73
CA LYS A 64 -10.79 -1.69 -16.99
C LYS A 64 -10.68 -0.55 -15.99
N SER A 65 -11.81 0.07 -15.65
CA SER A 65 -11.86 1.20 -14.71
C SER A 65 -11.43 0.82 -13.29
N SER A 66 -11.40 -0.48 -12.96
CA SER A 66 -10.94 -0.95 -11.65
C SER A 66 -9.42 -0.96 -11.50
N ILE A 67 -8.66 -0.74 -12.58
CA ILE A 67 -7.20 -0.64 -12.50
C ILE A 67 -6.77 0.68 -11.88
N ILE A 68 -7.45 1.79 -12.18
CA ILE A 68 -7.09 3.12 -11.66
C ILE A 68 -7.13 3.19 -10.13
N PRO A 69 -8.20 2.73 -9.45
CA PRO A 69 -8.23 2.71 -7.99
C PRO A 69 -7.11 1.86 -7.36
N LEU A 70 -6.64 0.81 -8.04
CA LEU A 70 -5.49 0.02 -7.58
C LEU A 70 -4.17 0.77 -7.78
N MET A 71 -4.00 1.48 -8.92
CA MET A 71 -2.82 2.32 -9.17
C MET A 71 -2.72 3.48 -8.17
N GLU A 72 -3.87 4.08 -7.83
CA GLU A 72 -3.97 5.20 -6.89
C GLU A 72 -4.03 4.76 -5.42
N ARG A 73 -3.93 3.45 -5.16
CA ARG A 73 -3.99 2.83 -3.82
C ARG A 73 -5.26 3.18 -3.03
N PHE A 74 -6.39 3.36 -3.72
CA PHE A 74 -7.70 3.43 -3.04
C PHE A 74 -8.19 2.04 -2.58
N TYR A 75 -7.66 0.96 -3.18
CA TYR A 75 -7.89 -0.41 -2.74
C TYR A 75 -6.59 -1.20 -2.84
N ASP A 76 -6.48 -2.20 -1.98
CA ASP A 76 -5.42 -3.21 -2.05
C ASP A 76 -5.88 -4.43 -2.87
N PRO A 77 -4.95 -5.13 -3.54
CA PRO A 77 -5.26 -6.40 -4.19
C PRO A 77 -5.68 -7.45 -3.15
N THR A 78 -6.61 -8.32 -3.54
CA THR A 78 -7.10 -9.42 -2.68
C THR A 78 -6.06 -10.54 -2.53
N PHE A 79 -5.21 -10.74 -3.54
CA PHE A 79 -4.09 -11.69 -3.55
C PHE A 79 -3.05 -11.25 -4.58
N GLY A 80 -1.76 -11.47 -4.33
CA GLY A 80 -0.65 -10.98 -5.17
C GLY A 80 0.49 -10.42 -4.30
N GLU A 81 1.52 -9.83 -4.89
CA GLU A 81 2.55 -9.12 -4.11
C GLU A 81 1.93 -7.91 -3.41
N GLU A 82 1.70 -8.05 -2.11
CA GLU A 82 1.53 -6.94 -1.17
C GLU A 82 2.81 -6.08 -1.12
N PRO A 83 2.74 -4.83 -0.66
CA PRO A 83 3.93 -4.08 -0.35
C PRO A 83 4.72 -4.88 0.69
N ALA A 84 5.88 -5.40 0.29
CA ALA A 84 6.77 -6.10 1.18
C ALA A 84 7.03 -5.22 2.41
N LEU A 85 6.58 -5.65 3.59
CA LEU A 85 7.18 -5.17 4.82
C LEU A 85 8.67 -5.41 4.67
N LEU A 86 9.43 -4.34 4.84
CA LEU A 86 10.87 -4.44 4.75
C LEU A 86 11.34 -5.29 5.92
N SER A 87 12.46 -5.98 5.72
CA SER A 87 13.10 -6.78 6.77
C SER A 87 13.70 -5.87 7.85
N LEU A 88 12.81 -5.25 8.63
CA LEU A 88 13.05 -4.20 9.61
C LEU A 88 12.11 -4.43 10.82
N SER A 89 12.34 -3.68 11.89
CA SER A 89 11.43 -3.68 13.04
C SER A 89 10.03 -3.14 12.66
N ILE A 90 9.00 -3.46 13.44
CA ILE A 90 7.66 -2.87 13.29
C ILE A 90 7.74 -1.34 13.37
N LYS A 91 8.55 -0.81 14.30
CA LYS A 91 8.82 0.62 14.44
C LYS A 91 9.34 1.25 13.15
N ASP A 92 10.37 0.63 12.56
CA ASP A 92 11.01 1.13 11.35
C ASP A 92 10.11 0.99 10.11
N ASN A 93 9.22 -0.01 10.10
CA ASN A 93 8.19 -0.16 9.08
C ASN A 93 7.12 0.95 9.21
N ILE A 94 6.66 1.28 10.42
CA ILE A 94 5.69 2.37 10.64
C ILE A 94 6.32 3.74 10.36
N ALA A 95 7.59 3.93 10.72
CA ALA A 95 8.36 5.13 10.41
C ALA A 95 8.90 5.13 8.97
N TYR A 96 8.59 4.12 8.16
CA TYR A 96 9.16 4.04 6.83
C TYR A 96 8.71 5.22 5.96
N GLY A 97 9.68 5.95 5.40
CA GLY A 97 9.43 7.12 4.56
C GLY A 97 9.24 8.45 5.31
N ARG A 98 9.30 8.47 6.66
CA ARG A 98 9.27 9.69 7.48
C ARG A 98 10.03 9.50 8.81
N SER A 99 10.86 10.47 9.19
CA SER A 99 11.40 10.53 10.56
C SER A 99 10.26 10.78 11.55
N ALA A 100 9.90 9.77 12.34
CA ALA A 100 8.84 9.85 13.34
C ALA A 100 9.39 9.58 14.74
N THR A 101 8.86 10.27 15.75
CA THR A 101 9.16 9.97 17.16
C THR A 101 8.41 8.71 17.61
N SER A 102 8.85 8.06 18.68
CA SER A 102 8.15 6.90 19.25
C SER A 102 6.67 7.19 19.54
N ASP A 103 6.36 8.39 20.06
CA ASP A 103 4.98 8.80 20.32
C ASP A 103 4.14 8.87 19.04
N GLN A 104 4.70 9.39 17.94
CA GLN A 104 4.00 9.46 16.66
C GLN A 104 3.76 8.07 16.05
N ILE A 105 4.71 7.15 16.25
CA ILE A 105 4.61 5.76 15.82
C ILE A 105 3.50 5.05 16.60
N GLU A 106 3.45 5.23 17.93
CA GLU A 106 2.39 4.67 18.76
C GLU A 106 1.01 5.23 18.43
N GLU A 107 0.89 6.54 18.20
CA GLU A 107 -0.37 7.16 17.80
C GLU A 107 -0.85 6.68 16.43
N ALA A 108 0.06 6.53 15.47
CA ALA A 108 -0.24 5.92 14.17
C ALA A 108 -0.74 4.47 14.33
N ALA A 109 -0.06 3.68 15.17
CA ALA A 109 -0.47 2.31 15.45
C ALA A 109 -1.81 2.23 16.20
N LYS A 110 -2.12 3.16 17.12
CA LYS A 110 -3.43 3.24 17.80
C LYS A 110 -4.54 3.61 16.81
N THR A 111 -4.27 4.58 15.93
CA THR A 111 -5.19 5.00 14.86
C THR A 111 -5.48 3.85 13.90
N ALA A 112 -4.49 3.01 13.63
CA ALA A 112 -4.63 1.81 12.82
C ALA A 112 -5.18 0.59 13.59
N HIS A 113 -5.53 0.73 14.88
CA HIS A 113 -5.96 -0.36 15.76
C HIS A 113 -4.96 -1.51 15.87
N ALA A 114 -3.68 -1.25 15.61
CA ALA A 114 -2.58 -2.21 15.68
C ALA A 114 -1.82 -2.15 17.02
N HIS A 115 -1.99 -1.07 17.80
CA HIS A 115 -1.20 -0.84 19.02
C HIS A 115 -1.30 -1.98 20.04
N ASP A 116 -2.51 -2.41 20.40
CA ASP A 116 -2.73 -3.47 21.41
C ASP A 116 -2.14 -4.82 20.96
N PHE A 117 -2.15 -5.06 19.64
CA PHE A 117 -1.54 -6.24 19.06
C PHE A 117 -0.02 -6.15 19.15
N ILE A 118 0.58 -5.04 18.70
CA ILE A 118 2.03 -4.85 18.71
C ILE A 118 2.57 -4.93 20.14
N THR A 119 1.92 -4.28 21.11
CA THR A 119 2.34 -4.31 22.53
C THR A 119 2.18 -5.68 23.18
N SER A 120 1.34 -6.57 22.62
CA SER A 120 1.22 -7.95 23.07
C SER A 120 2.36 -8.88 22.60
N LEU A 121 3.16 -8.43 21.64
CA LEU A 121 4.34 -9.18 21.17
C LEU A 121 5.49 -9.07 22.18
N GLU A 122 6.30 -10.13 22.28
CA GLU A 122 7.44 -10.19 23.22
C GLU A 122 8.43 -9.04 23.03
N MET A 123 8.71 -8.64 21.79
CA MET A 123 9.60 -7.52 21.47
C MET A 123 8.85 -6.23 21.11
N GLY A 124 7.52 -6.20 21.22
CA GLY A 124 6.74 -5.00 20.95
C GLY A 124 6.99 -4.41 19.55
N TYR A 125 7.25 -3.10 19.50
CA TYR A 125 7.62 -2.37 18.27
C TYR A 125 9.00 -2.73 17.71
N GLU A 126 9.87 -3.35 18.52
CA GLU A 126 11.20 -3.81 18.08
C GLU A 126 11.13 -5.21 17.43
N THR A 127 9.94 -5.83 17.39
CA THR A 127 9.73 -7.10 16.68
C THR A 127 10.15 -6.97 15.23
N GLN A 128 11.04 -7.86 14.78
CA GLN A 128 11.52 -7.91 13.40
C GLN A 128 10.46 -8.55 12.51
N VAL A 129 10.16 -7.88 11.40
CA VAL A 129 9.27 -8.42 10.37
C VAL A 129 10.14 -9.00 9.25
N ASP A 130 9.90 -10.25 8.85
CA ASP A 130 10.58 -10.86 7.70
C ASP A 130 9.71 -10.82 6.44
N ARG A 131 10.31 -11.14 5.28
CA ARG A 131 9.62 -11.12 3.96
C ARG A 131 8.49 -12.12 3.83
N THR A 132 8.43 -13.10 4.72
CA THR A 132 7.37 -14.10 4.76
C THR A 132 6.14 -13.60 5.51
N GLY A 133 6.23 -12.44 6.15
CA GLY A 133 5.27 -12.02 7.16
C GLY A 133 5.40 -12.96 8.34
N LEU A 134 5.81 -12.45 9.51
CA LEU A 134 5.58 -13.20 10.73
C LEU A 134 4.09 -13.61 10.70
N ALA A 135 3.77 -14.88 10.94
CA ALA A 135 2.37 -15.34 10.98
C ALA A 135 1.68 -14.69 12.18
N LEU A 136 1.29 -13.43 12.03
CA LEU A 136 0.69 -12.55 13.02
C LEU A 136 -0.83 -12.77 13.09
N THR A 137 -1.28 -14.01 12.85
CA THR A 137 -2.67 -14.40 13.09
C THR A 137 -2.81 -14.80 14.55
N LYS A 138 -3.54 -14.01 15.31
CA LYS A 138 -4.17 -14.47 16.54
C LYS A 138 -5.42 -15.27 16.13
N GLU A 139 -5.56 -16.49 16.61
CA GLU A 139 -6.82 -17.26 16.54
C GLU A 139 -7.98 -16.50 17.20
#